data_AF-F8IDG7-F1
#
_entry.id   AF-F8IDG7-F1
#
_cell.length_a   1.000
_cell.length_b   1.000
_cell.length_c   1.000
_cell.angle_alpha   90.00
_cell.angle_beta   90.00
_cell.angle_gamma   90.00
#
_symmetry.space_group_name_H-M   'P 1'
#
loop_
_entity.id
_entity.type
_entity.pdbx_description
1 polymer ?
#
loop_
_entity_poly.entity_id
_entity_poly.type
_entity_poly.pdbx_seq_one_letter_code
_entity_poly.pdbx_strand_id
1 'polypeptide(L)'
;MDVTVRHLPQEGSFQWIADGKMAHIRASCVPIFGGESLVLRFFHPGLSANLLEGLGLSQESLSRIRGWLQRDSGLIALAGRTGAGKTTTAYAMLEHLLHQGRIVFTIEDPVEVRVPGCRQVEIQEKHGLTFDSALRAMVRQDPDVIFIGEVRDEVSAAAACRAAMTGRLVIATVHARRPMGVVSRFLDLGVPVSILEEVLSGVVFVESAGHGGRTYRVLGVDRLFHHENGTQAISGRVPSKSRVGKGFASAH
;
A
#
# COMPACT_ATOMS: atom_id res chain seq x y z
N MET A 1 -16.29 20.83 6.45
CA MET A 1 -15.40 21.97 6.76
C MET A 1 -16.24 23.00 7.48
N ASP A 2 -15.71 23.58 8.54
CA ASP A 2 -16.38 24.57 9.37
C ASP A 2 -16.08 25.97 8.85
N VAL A 3 -17.10 26.65 8.31
CA VAL A 3 -16.98 28.00 7.75
C VAL A 3 -16.65 29.08 8.80
N THR A 4 -16.82 28.76 10.08
CA THR A 4 -16.48 29.64 11.21
C THR A 4 -15.00 29.53 11.61
N VAL A 5 -14.31 28.47 11.22
CA VAL A 5 -12.91 28.21 11.57
C VAL A 5 -11.99 28.63 10.42
N ARG A 6 -11.48 29.86 10.44
CA ARG A 6 -10.57 30.37 9.39
C ARG A 6 -9.08 30.42 9.77
N HIS A 7 -8.75 30.05 11.00
CA HIS A 7 -7.40 30.17 11.56
C HIS A 7 -6.66 28.83 11.67
N LEU A 8 -7.29 27.73 11.28
CA LEU A 8 -6.71 26.38 11.31
C LEU A 8 -6.81 25.74 9.93
N PRO A 9 -5.84 24.90 9.53
CA PRO A 9 -5.97 24.06 8.35
C PRO A 9 -7.20 23.16 8.44
N GLN A 10 -7.92 23.05 7.33
CA GLN A 10 -9.11 22.23 7.21
C GLN A 10 -9.01 21.30 6.00
N GLU A 11 -9.52 20.08 6.16
CA GLU A 11 -9.59 19.11 5.08
C GLU A 11 -10.99 18.52 5.01
N GLY A 12 -11.40 18.12 3.81
CA GLY A 12 -12.67 17.45 3.58
C GLY A 12 -12.70 16.73 2.24
N SER A 13 -13.68 15.85 2.08
CA SER A 13 -13.97 15.18 0.81
C SER A 13 -15.47 15.28 0.52
N PHE A 14 -15.82 15.36 -0.76
CA PHE A 14 -17.21 15.38 -1.23
C PHE A 14 -17.30 14.75 -2.63
N GLN A 15 -18.50 14.34 -3.00
CA GLN A 15 -18.80 13.90 -4.36
C GLN A 15 -19.48 15.04 -5.11
N TRP A 16 -19.10 15.24 -6.37
CA TRP A 16 -19.74 16.19 -7.26
C TRP A 16 -20.15 15.46 -8.54
N ILE A 17 -21.39 15.69 -8.99
CA ILE A 17 -21.91 15.09 -10.22
C ILE A 17 -22.04 16.21 -11.25
N ALA A 18 -21.35 16.04 -12.39
CA ALA A 18 -21.43 16.95 -13.53
C ALA A 18 -21.51 16.12 -14.82
N ASP A 19 -22.42 16.49 -15.73
CA ASP A 19 -22.63 15.79 -17.01
C ASP A 19 -22.83 14.27 -16.87
N GLY A 20 -23.53 13.84 -15.81
CA GLY A 20 -23.74 12.41 -15.50
C GLY A 20 -22.49 11.66 -15.03
N LYS A 21 -21.35 12.34 -14.90
CA LYS A 21 -20.11 11.79 -14.35
C LYS A 21 -19.98 12.20 -12.89
N MET A 22 -19.76 11.23 -12.03
CA MET A 22 -19.37 11.50 -10.65
C MET A 22 -17.88 11.91 -10.62
N ALA A 23 -17.49 12.77 -9.70
CA ALA A 23 -16.11 13.05 -9.35
C ALA A 23 -16.00 13.04 -7.83
N HIS A 24 -15.00 12.33 -7.31
CA HIS A 24 -14.64 12.44 -5.90
C HIS A 24 -13.65 13.60 -5.77
N ILE A 25 -13.93 14.56 -4.90
CA ILE A 25 -13.11 15.76 -4.75
C ILE A 25 -12.62 15.82 -3.31
N ARG A 26 -11.32 16.04 -3.14
CA ARG A 26 -10.72 16.43 -1.85
C ARG A 26 -10.46 17.92 -1.84
N ALA A 27 -10.82 18.55 -0.73
CA ALA A 27 -10.54 19.94 -0.44
C ALA A 27 -9.54 20.03 0.71
N SER A 28 -8.49 20.81 0.52
CA SER A 28 -7.57 21.23 1.58
C SER A 28 -7.56 22.76 1.61
N CYS A 29 -7.87 23.33 2.77
CA CYS A 29 -7.87 24.76 3.03
C CYS A 29 -6.81 25.08 4.08
N VAL A 30 -5.95 26.06 3.82
CA VAL A 30 -4.91 26.52 4.75
C VAL A 30 -4.99 28.05 4.87
N PRO A 31 -4.98 28.62 6.09
CA PRO A 31 -4.90 30.07 6.26
C PRO A 31 -3.59 30.63 5.71
N ILE A 32 -3.69 31.74 4.98
CA ILE A 32 -2.55 32.49 4.43
C ILE A 32 -2.66 33.96 4.83
N PHE A 33 -1.60 34.74 4.63
CA PHE A 33 -1.68 36.18 4.84
C PHE A 33 -2.76 36.78 3.94
N GLY A 34 -3.77 37.42 4.54
CA GLY A 34 -4.88 38.06 3.82
C GLY A 34 -6.00 37.13 3.34
N GLY A 35 -6.05 35.85 3.75
CA GLY A 35 -7.17 34.97 3.39
C GLY A 35 -6.91 33.48 3.61
N GLU A 36 -7.44 32.66 2.71
CA GLU A 36 -7.33 31.20 2.74
C GLU A 36 -6.90 30.67 1.37
N SER A 37 -6.01 29.68 1.34
CA SER A 37 -5.64 28.93 0.14
C SER A 37 -6.44 27.63 0.09
N LEU A 38 -7.25 27.45 -0.96
CA LEU A 38 -8.03 26.25 -1.20
C LEU A 38 -7.45 25.45 -2.37
N VAL A 39 -7.12 24.19 -2.12
CA VAL A 39 -6.71 23.22 -3.16
C VAL A 39 -7.80 22.16 -3.29
N LEU A 40 -8.34 22.03 -4.50
CA LEU A 40 -9.25 20.95 -4.88
C LEU A 40 -8.49 19.90 -5.69
N ARG A 41 -8.45 18.67 -5.20
CA ARG A 41 -7.91 17.52 -5.91
C ARG A 41 -9.07 16.67 -6.44
N PHE A 42 -9.19 16.60 -7.75
CA PHE A 42 -10.17 15.78 -8.44
C PHE A 42 -9.63 14.36 -8.60
N PHE A 43 -10.42 13.39 -8.16
CA PHE A 43 -10.24 11.98 -8.46
C PHE A 43 -11.28 11.62 -9.52
N HIS A 44 -10.80 11.29 -10.71
CA HIS A 44 -11.66 10.81 -11.77
C HIS A 44 -12.04 9.36 -11.42
N PRO A 45 -13.33 8.98 -11.36
CA PRO A 45 -13.72 7.57 -11.26
C PRO A 45 -13.39 6.78 -12.53
N GLY A 46 -12.85 7.45 -13.56
CA GLY A 46 -12.42 6.86 -14.81
C GLY A 46 -11.07 6.17 -14.71
N LEU A 47 -11.01 5.13 -13.89
CA LEU A 47 -10.37 3.87 -14.24
C LEU A 47 -11.28 2.86 -13.55
N SER A 48 -12.29 2.33 -14.28
CA SER A 48 -12.80 1.00 -13.94
C SER A 48 -11.57 0.17 -13.63
N ALA A 49 -11.52 -0.42 -12.44
CA ALA A 49 -10.37 -1.18 -11.99
C ALA A 49 -9.86 -1.99 -13.20
N ASN A 50 -8.66 -1.63 -13.65
CA ASN A 50 -8.15 -2.22 -14.86
C ASN A 50 -7.94 -3.68 -14.49
N LEU A 51 -8.58 -4.59 -15.23
CA LEU A 51 -8.20 -5.98 -15.23
C LEU A 51 -6.67 -6.07 -15.23
N LEU A 52 -6.10 -6.98 -14.45
CA LEU A 52 -4.66 -7.12 -14.26
C LEU A 52 -3.89 -7.13 -15.61
N GLU A 53 -4.53 -7.67 -16.65
CA GLU A 53 -4.07 -7.73 -18.05
C GLU A 53 -4.00 -6.35 -18.73
N GLY A 54 -4.88 -5.43 -18.38
CA GLY A 54 -4.96 -4.06 -18.88
C GLY A 54 -3.92 -3.10 -18.31
N LEU A 55 -3.06 -3.56 -17.39
CA LEU A 55 -2.01 -2.74 -16.79
C LEU A 55 -0.83 -2.47 -17.73
N GLY A 56 -0.68 -3.23 -18.83
CA GLY A 56 0.48 -3.14 -19.72
C GLY A 56 1.71 -3.91 -19.22
N LEU A 57 1.49 -4.95 -18.42
CA LEU A 57 2.55 -5.86 -17.95
C LEU A 57 3.04 -6.76 -19.09
N SER A 58 4.33 -7.09 -19.10
CA SER A 58 4.83 -8.20 -19.94
C SER A 58 4.21 -9.53 -19.49
N GLN A 59 4.09 -10.50 -20.40
CA GLN A 59 3.54 -11.82 -20.06
C GLN A 59 4.31 -12.52 -18.94
N GLU A 60 5.65 -12.37 -18.91
CA GLU A 60 6.49 -12.87 -17.82
C GLU A 60 6.11 -12.22 -16.47
N SER A 61 5.98 -10.90 -16.45
CA SER A 61 5.63 -10.13 -15.24
C SER A 61 4.24 -10.50 -14.74
N LEU A 62 3.27 -10.61 -15.66
CA LEU A 62 1.90 -11.00 -15.36
C LEU A 62 1.83 -12.41 -14.79
N SER A 63 2.56 -13.37 -15.38
CA SER A 63 2.64 -14.75 -14.90
C SER A 63 3.20 -14.83 -13.47
N ARG A 64 4.28 -14.09 -13.19
CA ARG A 64 4.86 -13.99 -11.83
C ARG A 64 3.87 -13.43 -10.82
N ILE A 65 3.23 -12.31 -11.15
CA ILE A 65 2.24 -11.68 -10.26
C ILE A 65 1.09 -12.64 -9.99
N ARG A 66 0.53 -13.30 -11.01
CA ARG A 66 -0.53 -14.31 -10.83
C ARG A 66 -0.08 -15.47 -9.93
N GLY A 67 1.15 -15.96 -10.11
CA GLY A 67 1.73 -16.99 -9.25
C GLY A 67 1.82 -16.56 -7.78
N TRP A 68 2.06 -15.28 -7.50
CA TRP A 68 2.01 -14.75 -6.13
C TRP A 68 0.58 -14.58 -5.61
N LEU A 69 -0.33 -14.10 -6.46
CA LEU A 69 -1.75 -13.90 -6.12
C LEU A 69 -2.50 -15.20 -5.82
N GLN A 70 -2.03 -16.33 -6.35
CA GLN A 70 -2.61 -17.65 -6.06
C GLN A 70 -2.22 -18.22 -4.70
N ARG A 71 -1.22 -17.64 -4.02
CA ARG A 71 -0.76 -18.12 -2.72
C ARG A 71 -1.75 -17.72 -1.63
N ASP A 72 -1.86 -18.56 -0.61
CA ASP A 72 -2.67 -18.24 0.58
C ASP A 72 -2.00 -17.16 1.45
N SER A 73 -0.66 -17.10 1.43
CA SER A 73 0.08 -16.16 2.25
C SER A 73 1.31 -15.59 1.58
N GLY A 74 1.73 -14.43 2.09
CA GLY A 74 2.96 -13.74 1.68
C GLY A 74 2.73 -12.25 1.51
N LEU A 75 3.82 -11.51 1.33
CA LEU A 75 3.82 -10.06 1.13
C LEU A 75 4.20 -9.73 -0.31
N ILE A 76 3.35 -9.01 -1.02
CA ILE A 76 3.66 -8.40 -2.31
C ILE A 76 3.79 -6.89 -2.12
N ALA A 77 4.99 -6.37 -2.35
CA ALA A 77 5.26 -4.95 -2.18
C ALA A 77 5.17 -4.20 -3.52
N LEU A 78 4.29 -3.21 -3.58
CA LEU A 78 4.17 -2.29 -4.70
C LEU A 78 5.01 -1.05 -4.42
N ALA A 79 5.96 -0.74 -5.30
CA ALA A 79 6.90 0.33 -5.08
C ALA A 79 7.00 1.29 -6.27
N GLY A 80 7.35 2.54 -5.98
CA GLY A 80 7.41 3.60 -6.98
C GLY A 80 7.15 4.98 -6.37
N ARG A 81 7.46 6.03 -7.15
CA ARG A 81 7.24 7.42 -6.74
C ARG A 81 5.74 7.72 -6.57
N THR A 82 5.42 8.82 -5.89
CA THR A 82 4.05 9.34 -5.84
C THR A 82 3.52 9.56 -7.27
N GLY A 83 2.29 9.16 -7.54
CA GLY A 83 1.66 9.28 -8.86
C GLY A 83 2.10 8.25 -9.90
N ALA A 84 3.00 7.31 -9.58
CA ALA A 84 3.44 6.29 -10.54
C ALA A 84 2.36 5.23 -10.88
N GLY A 85 1.29 5.14 -10.09
CA GLY A 85 0.19 4.18 -10.30
C GLY A 85 0.19 2.98 -9.35
N LYS A 86 0.89 3.04 -8.21
CA LYS A 86 0.89 1.96 -7.19
C LYS A 86 -0.53 1.55 -6.77
N THR A 87 -1.38 2.51 -6.39
CA THR A 87 -2.77 2.26 -5.97
C THR A 87 -3.58 1.64 -7.11
N THR A 88 -3.43 2.13 -8.34
CA THR A 88 -4.08 1.56 -9.53
C THR A 88 -3.68 0.09 -9.73
N THR A 89 -2.39 -0.22 -9.64
CA THR A 89 -1.88 -1.59 -9.73
C THR A 89 -2.39 -2.46 -8.57
N ALA A 90 -2.46 -1.91 -7.36
CA ALA A 90 -3.02 -2.61 -6.20
C ALA A 90 -4.48 -2.99 -6.46
N TYR A 91 -5.32 -2.03 -6.86
CA TYR A 91 -6.75 -2.27 -7.08
C TYR A 91 -7.01 -3.30 -8.19
N ALA A 92 -6.20 -3.30 -9.26
CA ALA A 92 -6.25 -4.34 -10.29
C ALA A 92 -5.96 -5.75 -9.73
N MET A 93 -5.00 -5.85 -8.81
CA MET A 93 -4.69 -7.11 -8.12
C MET A 93 -5.79 -7.52 -7.13
N LEU A 94 -6.38 -6.56 -6.41
CA LEU A 94 -7.48 -6.83 -5.48
C LEU A 94 -8.74 -7.29 -6.22
N GLU A 95 -9.07 -6.67 -7.36
CA GLU A 95 -10.21 -7.08 -8.19
C GLU A 95 -10.02 -8.51 -8.73
N HIS A 96 -8.81 -8.85 -9.19
CA HIS A 96 -8.49 -10.23 -9.59
C HIS A 96 -8.76 -11.22 -8.45
N LEU A 97 -8.37 -10.91 -7.23
CA LEU A 97 -8.59 -11.75 -6.05
C LEU A 97 -10.08 -11.82 -5.65
N LEU A 98 -10.81 -10.72 -5.77
CA LEU A 98 -12.26 -10.68 -5.55
C LEU A 98 -13.02 -11.56 -6.53
N HIS A 99 -12.63 -11.58 -7.80
CA HIS A 99 -13.20 -12.50 -8.80
C HIS A 99 -12.90 -13.97 -8.50
N GLN A 100 -11.88 -14.26 -7.70
CA GLN A 100 -11.60 -15.61 -7.19
C GLN A 100 -12.37 -15.94 -5.90
N GLY A 101 -13.23 -15.04 -5.43
CA GLY A 101 -14.04 -15.23 -4.23
C GLY A 101 -13.30 -14.97 -2.90
N ARG A 102 -12.10 -14.38 -2.93
CA ARG A 102 -11.33 -14.06 -1.72
C ARG A 102 -11.99 -12.91 -0.93
N ILE A 103 -11.96 -13.01 0.39
CA ILE A 103 -12.39 -11.97 1.33
C ILE A 103 -11.28 -10.91 1.42
N VAL A 104 -11.48 -9.79 0.71
CA VAL A 104 -10.50 -8.70 0.66
C VAL A 104 -10.88 -7.55 1.61
N PHE A 105 -9.91 -7.13 2.41
CA PHE A 105 -9.97 -5.91 3.23
C PHE A 105 -8.83 -4.95 2.88
N THR A 106 -9.09 -3.65 3.02
CA THR A 106 -8.06 -2.62 2.86
C THR A 106 -8.03 -1.65 4.05
N ILE A 107 -6.85 -1.11 4.31
CA ILE A 107 -6.64 0.01 5.22
C ILE A 107 -5.91 1.10 4.44
N GLU A 108 -6.57 2.23 4.22
CA GLU A 108 -6.13 3.27 3.29
C GLU A 108 -6.24 4.66 3.91
N ASP A 109 -5.33 5.55 3.56
CA ASP A 109 -5.28 6.93 4.02
C ASP A 109 -4.94 7.85 2.84
N PRO A 110 -5.88 8.08 1.91
CA PRO A 110 -7.29 7.64 1.91
C PRO A 110 -7.64 6.52 0.92
N VAL A 111 -8.92 6.14 0.88
CA VAL A 111 -9.48 5.40 -0.26
C VAL A 111 -9.59 6.35 -1.47
N GLU A 112 -8.93 5.99 -2.58
CA GLU A 112 -8.94 6.80 -3.81
C GLU A 112 -10.20 6.55 -4.66
N VAL A 113 -10.57 5.27 -4.83
CA VAL A 113 -11.71 4.82 -5.63
C VAL A 113 -12.34 3.61 -4.95
N ARG A 114 -13.66 3.51 -5.03
CA ARG A 114 -14.40 2.35 -4.53
C ARG A 114 -14.12 1.13 -5.40
N VAL A 115 -13.72 0.03 -4.79
CA VAL A 115 -13.59 -1.30 -5.40
C VAL A 115 -14.80 -2.15 -4.97
N PRO A 116 -15.75 -2.46 -5.87
CA PRO A 116 -16.92 -3.27 -5.53
C PRO A 116 -16.54 -4.63 -4.93
N GLY A 117 -17.22 -5.05 -3.86
CA GLY A 117 -16.92 -6.30 -3.14
C GLY A 117 -15.75 -6.21 -2.15
N CYS A 118 -14.91 -5.18 -2.25
CA CYS A 118 -13.83 -4.93 -1.31
C CYS A 118 -14.33 -4.22 -0.04
N ARG A 119 -13.86 -4.64 1.13
CA ARG A 119 -14.15 -3.96 2.41
C ARG A 119 -13.07 -2.95 2.71
N GLN A 120 -13.27 -1.72 2.22
CA GLN A 120 -12.27 -0.66 2.31
C GLN A 120 -12.44 0.19 3.58
N VAL A 121 -11.40 0.28 4.38
CA VAL A 121 -11.35 1.12 5.59
C VAL A 121 -10.51 2.36 5.29
N GLU A 122 -11.15 3.52 5.25
CA GLU A 122 -10.46 4.81 5.23
C GLU A 122 -10.11 5.23 6.66
N ILE A 123 -8.84 5.59 6.89
CA ILE A 123 -8.37 6.08 8.19
C ILE A 123 -9.06 7.41 8.54
N GLN A 124 -9.50 7.52 9.80
CA GLN A 124 -10.12 8.72 10.34
C GLN A 124 -9.46 9.08 11.67
N GLU A 125 -8.22 9.58 11.63
CA GLU A 125 -7.44 9.90 12.84
C GLU A 125 -8.20 10.83 13.80
N LYS A 126 -8.92 11.82 13.25
CA LYS A 126 -9.73 12.78 14.04
C LYS A 126 -10.90 12.13 14.79
N HIS A 127 -11.36 10.96 14.35
CA HIS A 127 -12.45 10.20 14.98
C HIS A 127 -11.93 8.97 15.75
N GLY A 128 -10.61 8.85 15.93
CA GLY A 128 -9.98 7.76 16.67
C GLY A 128 -9.79 6.45 15.88
N LEU A 129 -10.23 6.40 14.61
CA LEU A 129 -9.97 5.26 13.73
C LEU A 129 -8.58 5.39 13.11
N THR A 130 -7.56 5.03 13.89
CA THR A 130 -6.15 5.01 13.48
C THR A 130 -5.80 3.73 12.73
N PHE A 131 -4.66 3.71 12.02
CA PHE A 131 -4.14 2.53 11.34
C PHE A 131 -4.07 1.30 12.24
N ASP A 132 -3.52 1.46 13.44
CA ASP A 132 -3.37 0.38 14.40
C ASP A 132 -4.73 -0.15 14.89
N SER A 133 -5.69 0.74 15.17
CA SER A 133 -7.03 0.33 15.57
C SER A 133 -7.78 -0.42 14.45
N ALA A 134 -7.66 0.05 13.21
CA ALA A 134 -8.24 -0.56 12.02
C ALA A 134 -7.65 -1.95 11.78
N LEU A 135 -6.32 -2.08 11.87
CA LEU A 135 -5.62 -3.34 11.74
C LEU A 135 -6.07 -4.37 12.78
N ARG A 136 -6.11 -4.00 14.05
CA ARG A 136 -6.58 -4.91 15.12
C ARG A 136 -8.01 -5.37 14.90
N ALA A 137 -8.89 -4.49 14.42
CA ALA A 137 -10.27 -4.84 14.11
C ALA A 137 -10.37 -5.78 12.92
N MET A 138 -9.59 -5.52 11.87
CA MET A 138 -9.58 -6.29 10.62
C MET A 138 -9.08 -7.72 10.82
N VAL A 139 -8.06 -7.96 11.66
CA VAL A 139 -7.58 -9.34 11.92
C VAL A 139 -8.70 -10.24 12.47
N ARG A 140 -9.66 -9.68 13.22
CA ARG A 140 -10.83 -10.43 13.73
C ARG A 140 -11.92 -10.69 12.68
N GLN A 141 -11.81 -10.10 11.51
CA GLN A 141 -12.74 -10.33 10.39
C GLN A 141 -12.33 -11.52 9.53
N ASP A 142 -11.22 -12.16 9.86
CA ASP A 142 -10.63 -13.28 9.12
C ASP A 142 -10.49 -13.05 7.60
N PRO A 143 -9.76 -11.99 7.19
CA PRO A 143 -9.55 -11.71 5.77
C PRO A 143 -8.58 -12.73 5.15
N ASP A 144 -8.87 -13.15 3.92
CA ASP A 144 -7.91 -13.87 3.07
C ASP A 144 -6.79 -12.91 2.60
N VAL A 145 -7.18 -11.68 2.27
CA VAL A 145 -6.31 -10.68 1.65
C VAL A 145 -6.39 -9.36 2.41
N ILE A 146 -5.23 -8.79 2.71
CA ILE A 146 -5.09 -7.48 3.33
C ILE A 146 -4.33 -6.55 2.40
N PHE A 147 -4.93 -5.41 2.06
CA PHE A 147 -4.22 -4.29 1.44
C PHE A 147 -3.86 -3.22 2.47
N ILE A 148 -2.57 -2.89 2.54
CA ILE A 148 -2.05 -1.76 3.31
C ILE A 148 -1.70 -0.64 2.34
N GLY A 149 -2.48 0.44 2.41
CA GLY A 149 -2.36 1.60 1.52
C GLY A 149 -0.93 2.14 1.45
N GLU A 150 -0.24 2.25 2.58
CA GLU A 150 1.18 2.61 2.63
C GLU A 150 1.86 2.07 3.90
N VAL A 151 3.07 1.52 3.76
CA VAL A 151 3.96 1.17 4.88
C VAL A 151 4.86 2.37 5.21
N ARG A 152 4.47 3.14 6.23
CA ARG A 152 5.12 4.41 6.59
C ARG A 152 6.00 4.36 7.83
N ASP A 153 5.70 3.44 8.75
CA ASP A 153 6.25 3.36 10.10
C ASP A 153 6.49 1.91 10.55
N GLU A 154 7.15 1.72 11.69
CA GLU A 154 7.47 0.40 12.25
C GLU A 154 6.21 -0.43 12.52
N VAL A 155 5.12 0.23 12.92
CA VAL A 155 3.84 -0.42 13.24
C VAL A 155 3.22 -1.04 11.99
N SER A 156 3.09 -0.27 10.91
CA SER A 156 2.58 -0.75 9.61
C SER A 156 3.48 -1.80 8.98
N ALA A 157 4.79 -1.70 9.13
CA ALA A 157 5.74 -2.69 8.63
C ALA A 157 5.62 -4.03 9.38
N ALA A 158 5.65 -3.99 10.72
CA ALA A 158 5.48 -5.18 11.56
C ALA A 158 4.11 -5.83 11.36
N ALA A 159 3.07 -5.02 11.16
CA ALA A 159 1.73 -5.48 10.84
C ALA A 159 1.66 -6.27 9.53
N ALA A 160 2.23 -5.71 8.45
CA ALA A 160 2.27 -6.35 7.14
C ALA A 160 2.96 -7.72 7.22
N CYS A 161 4.15 -7.76 7.83
CA CYS A 161 4.90 -9.00 8.00
C CYS A 161 4.15 -10.02 8.87
N ARG A 162 3.59 -9.60 10.00
CA ARG A 162 2.84 -10.50 10.90
C ARG A 162 1.63 -11.10 10.20
N ALA A 163 0.84 -10.28 9.50
CA ALA A 163 -0.31 -10.77 8.75
C ALA A 163 0.12 -11.84 7.73
N ALA A 164 1.20 -11.58 6.98
CA ALA A 164 1.76 -12.53 6.03
C ALA A 164 2.24 -13.84 6.69
N MET A 165 2.94 -13.77 7.83
CA MET A 165 3.36 -14.96 8.59
C MET A 165 2.18 -15.77 9.11
N THR A 166 1.07 -15.09 9.43
CA THR A 166 -0.16 -15.74 9.97
C THR A 166 -1.11 -16.23 8.87
N GLY A 167 -0.60 -16.52 7.67
CA GLY A 167 -1.35 -17.21 6.64
C GLY A 167 -2.21 -16.31 5.74
N ARG A 168 -1.92 -15.00 5.65
CA ARG A 168 -2.70 -14.06 4.81
C ARG A 168 -1.87 -13.53 3.65
N LEU A 169 -2.53 -13.28 2.53
CA LEU A 169 -1.92 -12.57 1.41
C LEU A 169 -1.96 -11.07 1.69
N VAL A 170 -0.81 -10.43 1.76
CA VAL A 170 -0.67 -9.00 2.03
C VAL A 170 -0.17 -8.29 0.79
N ILE A 171 -0.90 -7.28 0.33
CA ILE A 171 -0.45 -6.33 -0.68
C ILE A 171 -0.18 -5.02 0.04
N ALA A 172 0.98 -4.42 -0.17
CA ALA A 172 1.30 -3.16 0.50
C ALA A 172 2.03 -2.21 -0.44
N THR A 173 1.73 -0.90 -0.36
CA THR A 173 2.54 0.08 -1.08
C THR A 173 3.69 0.61 -0.23
N VAL A 174 4.83 0.83 -0.89
CA VAL A 174 6.07 1.30 -0.27
C VAL A 174 6.67 2.39 -1.13
N HIS A 175 7.02 3.53 -0.53
CA HIS A 175 7.73 4.58 -1.23
C HIS A 175 9.21 4.24 -1.38
N ALA A 176 9.59 3.80 -2.57
CA ALA A 176 10.98 3.54 -2.94
C ALA A 176 11.28 4.09 -4.35
N ARG A 177 12.53 4.47 -4.58
CA ARG A 177 13.02 4.98 -5.88
C ARG A 177 13.59 3.89 -6.79
N ARG A 178 13.72 2.67 -6.28
CA ARG A 178 14.22 1.48 -6.99
C ARG A 178 13.66 0.23 -6.31
N PRO A 179 13.58 -0.93 -7.00
CA PRO A 179 13.03 -2.17 -6.43
C PRO A 179 13.71 -2.59 -5.12
N MET A 180 15.04 -2.62 -5.08
CA MET A 180 15.82 -2.97 -3.89
C MET A 180 15.60 -2.02 -2.70
N GLY A 181 15.10 -0.81 -2.96
CA GLY A 181 14.79 0.16 -1.91
C GLY A 181 13.63 -0.27 -1.02
N VAL A 182 12.79 -1.20 -1.47
CA VAL A 182 11.74 -1.80 -0.63
C VAL A 182 12.36 -2.55 0.53
N VAL A 183 13.37 -3.39 0.25
CA VAL A 183 14.03 -4.18 1.30
C VAL A 183 14.66 -3.24 2.32
N SER A 184 15.46 -2.27 1.87
CA SER A 184 16.04 -1.25 2.76
C SER A 184 14.99 -0.55 3.61
N ARG A 185 13.83 -0.19 3.02
CA ARG A 185 12.76 0.50 3.75
C ARG A 185 12.18 -0.36 4.88
N PHE A 186 11.94 -1.65 4.64
CA PHE A 186 11.47 -2.54 5.71
C PHE A 186 12.51 -2.73 6.82
N LEU A 187 13.79 -2.84 6.47
CA LEU A 187 14.88 -2.93 7.46
C LEU A 187 15.00 -1.65 8.30
N ASP A 188 14.90 -0.48 7.66
CA ASP A 188 14.90 0.83 8.33
C ASP A 188 13.70 0.99 9.28
N LEU A 189 12.59 0.30 9.00
CA LEU A 189 11.39 0.24 9.85
C LEU A 189 11.44 -0.91 10.87
N GLY A 190 12.63 -1.48 11.12
CA GLY A 190 12.85 -2.44 12.19
C GLY A 190 12.46 -3.88 11.86
N VAL A 191 12.10 -4.20 10.61
CA VAL A 191 11.82 -5.60 10.23
C VAL A 191 13.14 -6.37 10.08
N PRO A 192 13.32 -7.49 10.79
CA PRO A 192 14.50 -8.34 10.62
C PRO A 192 14.58 -8.93 9.20
N VAL A 193 15.80 -9.04 8.66
CA VAL A 193 16.07 -9.63 7.34
C VAL A 193 15.42 -11.02 7.21
N SER A 194 15.58 -11.88 8.22
CA SER A 194 15.04 -13.24 8.20
C SER A 194 13.52 -13.29 8.06
N ILE A 195 12.81 -12.39 8.75
CA ILE A 195 11.35 -12.30 8.65
C ILE A 195 10.95 -11.81 7.26
N LEU A 196 11.64 -10.80 6.73
CA LEU A 196 11.31 -10.24 5.43
C LEU A 196 11.61 -11.21 4.29
N GLU A 197 12.71 -11.94 4.36
CA GLU A 197 13.09 -13.01 3.40
C GLU A 197 12.06 -14.15 3.41
N GLU A 198 11.51 -14.49 4.58
CA GLU A 198 10.47 -15.51 4.72
C GLU A 198 9.12 -15.08 4.12
N VAL A 199 8.68 -13.84 4.34
CA VAL A 199 7.33 -13.41 3.95
C VAL A 199 7.24 -12.76 2.58
N LEU A 200 8.30 -12.10 2.10
CA LEU A 200 8.24 -11.34 0.85
C LEU A 200 8.15 -12.30 -0.33
N SER A 201 7.09 -12.20 -1.12
CA SER A 201 6.97 -12.93 -2.39
C SER A 201 7.72 -12.22 -3.51
N GLY A 202 7.63 -10.89 -3.54
CA GLY A 202 8.33 -10.07 -4.52
C GLY A 202 7.94 -8.60 -4.49
N VAL A 203 8.59 -7.83 -5.34
CA VAL A 203 8.39 -6.40 -5.54
C VAL A 203 7.89 -6.15 -6.95
N VAL A 204 6.77 -5.42 -7.06
CA VAL A 204 6.30 -4.82 -8.31
C VAL A 204 6.66 -3.34 -8.26
N PHE A 205 7.69 -2.96 -9.01
CA PHE A 205 8.12 -1.57 -9.12
C PHE A 205 7.46 -0.90 -10.32
N VAL A 206 6.76 0.20 -10.09
CA VAL A 206 5.98 0.94 -11.07
C VAL A 206 6.65 2.29 -11.33
N GLU A 207 6.91 2.57 -12.60
CA GLU A 207 7.43 3.85 -13.07
C GLU A 207 6.41 4.48 -14.03
N SER A 208 6.19 5.80 -13.90
CA SER A 208 5.44 6.53 -14.92
C SER A 208 6.32 6.66 -16.15
N ALA A 209 5.89 6.10 -17.28
CA ALA A 209 6.39 6.52 -18.56
C ALA A 209 5.70 7.85 -18.91
N GLY A 210 6.40 8.79 -19.54
CA GLY A 210 5.75 10.02 -20.03
C GLY A 210 4.53 9.70 -20.92
N HIS A 211 3.63 10.67 -21.08
CA HIS A 211 2.38 10.53 -21.85
C HIS A 211 1.34 9.55 -21.29
N GLY A 212 1.34 9.31 -19.97
CA GLY A 212 0.31 8.51 -19.30
C GLY A 212 0.53 6.99 -19.34
N GLY A 213 1.67 6.54 -19.89
CA GLY A 213 2.09 5.14 -19.85
C GLY A 213 2.67 4.72 -18.50
N ARG A 214 2.72 3.42 -18.24
CA ARG A 214 3.38 2.84 -17.06
C ARG A 214 4.36 1.76 -17.50
N THR A 215 5.50 1.69 -16.83
CA THR A 215 6.46 0.58 -16.99
C THR A 215 6.61 -0.14 -15.67
N TYR A 216 6.74 -1.47 -15.74
CA TYR A 216 6.80 -2.34 -14.58
C TYR A 216 8.11 -3.11 -14.55
N ARG A 217 8.68 -3.25 -13.35
CA ARG A 217 9.74 -4.20 -13.06
C ARG A 217 9.26 -5.12 -11.95
N VAL A 218 9.20 -6.43 -12.22
CA VAL A 218 8.68 -7.44 -11.29
C VAL A 218 9.81 -8.36 -10.87
N LEU A 219 10.23 -8.25 -9.60
CA LEU A 219 11.33 -9.01 -9.03
C LEU A 219 10.80 -9.94 -7.93
N GLY A 220 11.11 -11.23 -8.03
CA GLY A 220 10.87 -12.18 -6.94
C GLY A 220 11.88 -12.04 -5.82
N VAL A 221 11.54 -12.58 -4.66
CA VAL A 221 12.40 -12.59 -3.45
C VAL A 221 13.78 -13.18 -3.71
N ASP A 222 13.87 -14.18 -4.59
CA ASP A 222 15.11 -14.82 -5.01
C ASP A 222 16.13 -13.81 -5.54
N ARG A 223 15.68 -12.84 -6.35
CA ARG A 223 16.52 -11.78 -6.92
C ARG A 223 16.74 -10.60 -5.98
N LEU A 224 15.98 -10.51 -4.89
CA LEU A 224 16.07 -9.42 -3.92
C LEU A 224 17.09 -9.73 -2.81
N PHE A 225 17.25 -11.00 -2.45
CA PHE A 225 18.15 -11.42 -1.36
C PHE A 225 19.38 -12.19 -1.83
N HIS A 226 19.37 -12.75 -3.03
CA HIS A 226 20.51 -13.51 -3.57
C HIS A 226 21.06 -12.90 -4.87
N HIS A 227 22.38 -12.85 -5.00
CA HIS A 227 23.06 -12.64 -6.27
C HIS A 227 22.91 -13.88 -7.17
N GLU A 228 23.06 -13.70 -8.49
CA GLU A 228 23.00 -14.79 -9.50
C GLU A 228 23.98 -15.95 -9.21
N ASN A 229 25.00 -15.74 -8.38
CA ASN A 229 25.98 -16.74 -7.96
C ASN A 229 25.68 -17.39 -6.58
N GLY A 230 24.50 -17.15 -5.99
CA GLY A 230 24.08 -17.72 -4.70
C GLY A 230 24.57 -16.98 -3.44
N THR A 231 25.34 -15.90 -3.59
CA THR A 231 25.80 -15.07 -2.45
C THR A 231 24.69 -14.11 -1.99
N GLN A 232 24.46 -13.95 -0.68
CA GLN A 232 23.52 -12.95 -0.16
C GLN A 232 23.85 -11.54 -0.67
N ALA A 233 22.89 -10.89 -1.32
CA ALA A 233 23.03 -9.53 -1.87
C ALA A 233 22.98 -8.43 -0.78
N ILE A 234 22.51 -8.78 0.42
CA ILE A 234 22.33 -7.86 1.54
C ILE A 234 23.10 -8.41 2.74
N SER A 235 24.36 -8.01 2.86
CA SER A 235 25.14 -8.18 4.10
C SER A 235 24.46 -7.37 5.19
N GLY A 236 23.82 -8.06 6.14
CA GLY A 236 23.20 -7.46 7.30
C GLY A 236 24.22 -6.76 8.21
N ARG A 237 24.61 -5.53 7.87
CA ARG A 237 25.16 -4.61 8.87
C ARG A 237 24.02 -4.05 9.69
N VAL A 238 23.70 -4.77 10.76
CA VAL A 238 22.97 -4.25 11.92
C VAL A 238 23.68 -2.95 12.36
N PRO A 239 22.99 -1.79 12.42
CA PRO A 239 23.56 -0.62 13.06
C PRO A 239 23.86 -0.98 14.51
N SER A 240 25.10 -0.76 14.95
CA SER A 240 25.57 -1.09 16.29
C SER A 240 24.59 -0.63 17.36
N LYS A 241 24.19 -1.55 18.24
CA LYS A 241 23.39 -1.32 19.44
C LYS A 241 23.74 0.00 20.12
N SER A 242 22.78 0.93 20.18
CA SER A 242 22.65 1.79 21.36
C SER A 242 21.17 2.12 21.62
N ARG A 243 20.77 1.85 22.87
CA ARG A 243 19.49 2.15 23.54
C ARG A 243 18.29 1.23 23.28
N VAL A 244 18.33 0.12 24.01
CA VAL A 244 17.25 -0.48 24.83
C VAL A 244 15.89 0.26 24.81
N GLY A 245 14.86 -0.47 24.37
CA GLY A 245 13.45 -0.26 24.70
C GLY A 245 12.70 -1.59 24.58
N LYS A 246 12.39 -2.21 25.72
CA LYS A 246 11.69 -3.50 25.84
C LYS A 246 10.29 -3.45 25.21
N GLY A 247 9.86 -4.51 24.53
CA GLY A 247 8.46 -4.61 24.12
C GLY A 247 8.05 -5.74 23.17
N PHE A 248 8.63 -6.95 23.26
CA PHE A 248 7.99 -8.15 22.72
C PHE A 248 7.94 -9.20 23.82
N ALA A 249 6.89 -9.13 24.63
CA ALA A 249 6.48 -10.21 25.51
C ALA A 249 4.97 -10.41 25.35
N SER A 250 4.63 -11.64 24.97
CA SER A 250 3.34 -12.33 25.07
C SER A 250 2.25 -11.68 25.92
N ALA A 251 1.06 -11.56 25.35
CA ALA A 251 -0.18 -11.59 26.12
C ALA A 251 -1.14 -12.59 25.46
N HIS A 252 -1.46 -13.62 26.24
CA HIS A 252 -2.67 -14.44 26.12
C HIS A 252 -3.92 -13.58 26.36
#